data_AF-A0A814WPC6-F1
#
_entry.id   AF-A0A814WPC6-F1
#
_cell.length_a   1.000
_cell.length_b   1.000
_cell.length_c   1.000
_cell.angle_alpha   90.00
_cell.angle_beta   90.00
_cell.angle_gamma   90.00
#
_symmetry.space_group_name_H-M   'P 1'
#
loop_
_entity.id
_entity.type
_entity.pdbx_description
1 polymer ?
#
loop_
_entity_poly.entity_id
_entity_poly.type
_entity_poly.pdbx_seq_one_letter_code
_entity_poly.pdbx_strand_id
1 'polypeptide(L)'
;MLNSVGNYRHSELSTKSLLPLCPSTYPGTFPCTRLFLAKYRQYPCKIVLVSDNEVQHVQTVISHLCQQLNYQEKLDNDLIARCYHSCSKTYFTRQRLLDSGNGLTVTLKDIRWTTDSDNPHQYKADYSDDHFLVCDCIEIFYLPEHDEEARILVTNISKMTLYKSKSTILHMICKTKQDRYYLRNITIKKPLITDMSLNYGQQFVPVHEKIIKNLNKKDGKGIVLLHGIPGSGKTHYIRYLIHEIKDKTLIYVPLGYSFST
;
A
#
# COMPACT_ATOMS: atom_id res chain seq x y z
N MET A 1 38.62 -58.58 16.02
CA MET A 1 38.73 -57.66 17.15
C MET A 1 38.20 -56.31 16.69
N LEU A 2 37.00 -55.95 17.17
CA LEU A 2 36.40 -54.63 17.06
C LEU A 2 37.09 -53.67 18.03
N ASN A 3 37.18 -52.38 17.66
CA ASN A 3 37.29 -51.13 18.46
C ASN A 3 38.14 -50.12 17.66
N SER A 4 37.78 -48.86 17.44
CA SER A 4 36.68 -48.02 17.93
C SER A 4 36.50 -46.87 16.91
N VAL A 5 35.36 -46.80 16.23
CA VAL A 5 34.96 -45.60 15.49
C VAL A 5 34.45 -44.61 16.53
N GLY A 6 35.18 -43.53 16.73
CA GLY A 6 34.79 -42.46 17.64
C GLY A 6 33.44 -41.88 17.24
N ASN A 7 32.42 -42.16 18.05
CA ASN A 7 31.13 -41.51 17.98
C ASN A 7 31.29 -40.01 18.33
N TYR A 8 31.57 -39.18 17.35
CA TYR A 8 31.31 -37.74 17.47
C TYR A 8 29.78 -37.56 17.51
N ARG A 9 29.22 -37.57 18.72
CA ARG A 9 27.89 -37.02 18.96
C ARG A 9 27.94 -35.55 18.54
N HIS A 10 27.33 -35.22 17.40
CA HIS A 10 26.98 -33.85 17.10
C HIS A 10 26.15 -33.36 18.30
N SER A 11 26.75 -32.53 19.15
CA SER A 11 26.06 -31.89 20.25
C SER A 11 25.01 -30.97 19.63
N GLU A 12 23.76 -31.40 19.60
CA GLU A 12 22.64 -30.58 19.19
C GLU A 12 22.64 -29.30 20.05
N LEU A 13 23.04 -28.18 19.43
CA LEU A 13 22.97 -26.89 20.07
C LEU A 13 21.49 -26.61 20.41
N SER A 14 21.21 -26.52 21.71
CA SER A 14 19.87 -26.17 22.22
C SER A 14 19.36 -24.90 21.53
N THR A 15 18.04 -24.77 21.33
CA THR A 15 17.46 -23.59 20.68
C THR A 15 17.86 -22.28 21.37
N LYS A 16 18.07 -22.34 22.70
CA LYS A 16 18.53 -21.23 23.51
C LYS A 16 19.96 -20.76 23.18
N SER A 17 20.85 -21.64 22.71
CA SER A 17 22.24 -21.29 22.41
C SER A 17 22.46 -20.75 20.99
N LEU A 18 21.50 -20.93 20.07
CA LEU A 18 21.57 -20.34 18.71
C LEU A 18 21.00 -18.91 18.64
N LEU A 19 20.04 -18.59 19.50
CA LEU A 19 19.36 -17.30 19.55
C LEU A 19 20.30 -16.07 19.65
N PRO A 20 21.42 -16.10 20.39
CA PRO A 20 22.38 -14.99 20.47
C PRO A 20 23.32 -14.88 19.27
N LEU A 21 23.47 -15.95 18.47
CA LEU A 21 24.39 -16.00 17.32
C LEU A 21 23.76 -15.44 16.03
N CYS A 22 22.44 -15.20 16.05
CA CYS A 22 21.72 -14.58 14.94
C CYS A 22 21.98 -13.06 14.91
N PRO A 23 22.00 -12.41 13.72
CA PRO A 23 22.15 -10.97 13.61
C PRO A 23 21.13 -10.22 14.47
N SER A 24 21.54 -9.11 15.10
CA SER A 24 20.63 -8.25 15.85
C SER A 24 19.52 -7.74 14.93
N THR A 25 18.26 -7.90 15.34
CA THR A 25 17.14 -7.32 14.62
C THR A 25 17.19 -5.80 14.70
N TYR A 26 16.97 -5.12 13.57
CA TYR A 26 16.66 -3.71 13.58
C TYR A 26 15.38 -3.48 14.41
N PRO A 27 15.32 -2.42 15.23
CA PRO A 27 14.11 -2.05 15.95
C PRO A 27 12.91 -1.97 14.99
N GLY A 28 11.82 -2.69 15.30
CA GLY A 28 10.61 -2.70 14.46
C GLY A 28 10.59 -3.73 13.32
N THR A 29 11.55 -4.66 13.28
CA THR A 29 11.50 -5.81 12.36
C THR A 29 11.19 -7.09 13.12
N PHE A 30 10.26 -7.89 12.59
CA PHE A 30 9.99 -9.22 13.15
C PHE A 30 11.19 -10.14 12.92
N PRO A 31 11.64 -10.88 13.95
CA PRO A 31 12.81 -11.76 13.88
C PRO A 31 12.53 -13.06 13.10
N CYS A 32 11.88 -13.01 11.93
CA CYS A 32 11.38 -14.19 11.20
C CYS A 32 12.49 -15.24 10.95
N THR A 33 13.67 -14.82 10.51
CA THR A 33 14.82 -15.72 10.31
C THR A 33 15.24 -16.41 11.61
N ARG A 34 15.23 -15.68 12.74
CA ARG A 34 15.59 -16.23 14.05
C ARG A 34 14.49 -17.18 14.57
N LEU A 35 13.21 -16.90 14.29
CA LEU A 35 12.11 -17.80 14.59
C LEU A 35 12.23 -19.11 13.80
N PHE A 36 12.55 -19.02 12.50
CA PHE A 36 12.78 -20.21 11.66
C PHE A 36 13.95 -21.05 12.14
N LEU A 37 15.10 -20.43 12.40
CA LEU A 37 16.27 -21.13 12.93
C LEU A 37 16.00 -21.75 14.29
N ALA A 38 15.19 -21.11 15.13
CA ALA A 38 14.84 -21.64 16.44
C ALA A 38 13.90 -22.85 16.34
N LYS A 39 12.88 -22.78 15.47
CA LYS A 39 11.81 -23.77 15.36
C LYS A 39 12.18 -24.95 14.47
N TYR A 40 12.72 -24.67 13.29
CA TYR A 40 12.96 -25.68 12.24
C TYR A 40 14.44 -26.03 12.06
N ARG A 41 15.36 -25.33 12.75
CA ARG A 41 16.82 -25.54 12.68
C ARG A 41 17.40 -25.43 11.27
N GLN A 42 16.71 -24.72 10.39
CA GLN A 42 17.11 -24.49 9.01
C GLN A 42 16.90 -23.03 8.63
N TYR A 43 17.68 -22.55 7.65
CA TYR A 43 17.46 -21.23 7.07
C TYR A 43 16.21 -21.26 6.18
N PRO A 44 15.33 -20.25 6.28
CA PRO A 44 14.18 -20.15 5.40
C PRO A 44 14.57 -19.67 4.00
N CYS A 45 13.88 -20.18 2.99
CA CYS A 45 13.70 -19.49 1.72
C CYS A 45 12.78 -18.27 1.93
N LYS A 46 12.89 -17.26 1.05
CA LYS A 46 12.14 -16.00 1.17
C LYS A 46 11.62 -15.54 -0.19
N ILE A 47 10.32 -15.22 -0.25
CA ILE A 47 9.70 -14.48 -1.34
C ILE A 47 9.21 -13.13 -0.79
N VAL A 48 9.38 -12.06 -1.57
CA VAL A 48 8.88 -10.73 -1.24
C VAL A 48 7.95 -10.27 -2.37
N LEU A 49 6.72 -9.93 -2.01
CA LEU A 49 5.82 -9.23 -2.90
C LEU A 49 6.04 -7.72 -2.74
N VAL A 50 6.49 -7.10 -3.82
CA VAL A 50 6.66 -5.64 -3.93
C VAL A 50 5.76 -5.15 -5.04
N SER A 51 4.98 -4.10 -4.77
CA SER A 51 4.08 -3.49 -5.75
C SER A 51 4.33 -1.98 -5.79
N ASP A 52 4.52 -1.44 -7.00
CA ASP A 52 4.84 -0.01 -7.15
C ASP A 52 3.60 0.88 -6.92
N ASN A 53 2.50 0.58 -7.62
CA ASN A 53 1.28 1.41 -7.66
C ASN A 53 0.05 0.74 -7.03
N GLU A 54 0.20 -0.49 -6.58
CA GLU A 54 -0.86 -1.29 -5.96
C GLU A 54 -0.53 -1.50 -4.49
N VAL A 55 -1.56 -1.66 -3.67
CA VAL A 55 -1.44 -2.06 -2.28
C VAL A 55 -2.36 -3.24 -2.02
N GLN A 56 -1.96 -4.18 -1.18
CA GLN A 56 -2.78 -5.35 -0.89
C GLN A 56 -3.79 -5.03 0.20
N HIS A 57 -5.04 -5.43 -0.03
CA HIS A 57 -6.12 -5.29 0.95
C HIS A 57 -5.94 -6.33 2.06
N VAL A 58 -5.57 -5.86 3.26
CA VAL A 58 -5.09 -6.71 4.35
C VAL A 58 -6.14 -7.72 4.79
N GLN A 59 -7.40 -7.32 4.90
CA GLN A 59 -8.46 -8.21 5.38
C GLN A 59 -8.75 -9.35 4.39
N THR A 60 -8.73 -9.06 3.09
CA THR A 60 -8.88 -10.10 2.06
C THR A 60 -7.70 -11.06 2.07
N VAL A 61 -6.47 -10.54 2.21
CA VAL A 61 -5.26 -11.37 2.30
C VAL A 61 -5.32 -12.29 3.53
N ILE A 62 -5.64 -11.77 4.70
CA ILE A 62 -5.80 -12.57 5.93
C ILE A 62 -6.88 -13.64 5.73
N SER A 63 -8.04 -13.27 5.17
CA SER A 63 -9.12 -14.23 4.95
C SER A 63 -8.70 -15.37 4.01
N HIS A 64 -7.95 -15.05 2.96
CA HIS A 64 -7.40 -16.06 2.06
C HIS A 64 -6.37 -16.97 2.75
N LEU A 65 -5.47 -16.38 3.53
CA LEU A 65 -4.46 -17.13 4.30
C LEU A 65 -5.12 -18.11 5.29
N CYS A 66 -6.14 -17.67 6.02
CA CYS A 66 -6.89 -18.53 6.95
C CYS A 66 -7.52 -19.73 6.23
N GLN A 67 -8.05 -19.53 5.02
CA GLN A 67 -8.65 -20.61 4.22
C GLN A 67 -7.62 -21.59 3.66
N GLN A 68 -6.52 -21.08 3.08
CA GLN A 68 -5.52 -21.92 2.40
C GLN A 68 -4.63 -22.69 3.37
N LEU A 69 -4.20 -22.04 4.46
CA LEU A 69 -3.25 -22.62 5.40
C LEU A 69 -3.91 -23.50 6.47
N ASN A 70 -5.23 -23.75 6.35
CA ASN A 70 -6.07 -24.34 7.41
C ASN A 70 -5.78 -23.70 8.79
N TYR A 71 -5.45 -22.40 8.75
CA TYR A 71 -4.97 -21.66 9.89
C TYR A 71 -6.20 -21.26 10.72
N GLN A 72 -6.39 -21.93 11.85
CA GLN A 72 -7.30 -21.44 12.87
C GLN A 72 -6.70 -20.14 13.40
N GLU A 73 -7.50 -19.06 13.48
CA GLU A 73 -7.12 -17.77 14.11
C GLU A 73 -6.78 -17.94 15.61
N LYS A 74 -5.77 -18.73 15.94
CA LYS A 74 -5.20 -18.84 17.26
C LYS A 74 -4.22 -17.71 17.38
N LEU A 75 -4.74 -16.58 17.88
CA LEU A 75 -3.98 -15.36 18.21
C LEU A 75 -2.66 -15.66 18.94
N ASP A 76 -2.59 -16.77 19.68
CA ASP A 76 -1.43 -17.22 20.46
C ASP A 76 -0.19 -17.54 19.62
N ASN A 77 -0.35 -17.85 18.32
CA ASN A 77 0.77 -18.16 17.42
C ASN A 77 1.20 -16.96 16.56
N ASP A 78 0.40 -15.91 16.51
CA ASP A 78 0.68 -14.73 15.69
C ASP A 78 1.49 -13.69 16.45
N LEU A 79 2.51 -13.16 15.79
CA LEU A 79 3.18 -11.97 16.29
C LEU A 79 2.51 -10.73 15.70
N ILE A 80 1.81 -9.98 16.55
CA ILE A 80 0.99 -8.82 16.17
C ILE A 80 1.58 -7.55 16.79
N ALA A 81 1.98 -6.60 15.96
CA ALA A 81 2.30 -5.25 16.41
C ALA A 81 1.10 -4.34 16.13
N ARG A 82 0.60 -3.65 17.16
CA ARG A 82 -0.53 -2.72 17.05
C ARG A 82 -0.07 -1.27 17.25
N CYS A 83 -0.73 -0.36 16.55
CA CYS A 83 -0.60 1.08 16.75
C CYS A 83 -1.92 1.63 17.30
N TYR A 84 -1.81 2.63 18.17
CA TYR A 84 -2.94 3.42 18.65
C TYR A 84 -2.99 4.73 17.87
N HIS A 85 -4.13 5.01 17.24
CA HIS A 85 -4.34 6.27 16.54
C HIS A 85 -5.03 7.26 17.48
N SER A 86 -4.30 8.29 17.92
CA SER A 86 -4.75 9.23 18.95
C SER A 86 -5.98 10.04 18.55
N CYS A 87 -6.10 10.42 17.27
CA CYS A 87 -7.22 11.23 16.79
C CYS A 87 -8.54 10.46 16.72
N SER A 88 -8.52 9.21 16.23
CA SER A 88 -9.73 8.35 16.15
C SER A 88 -9.96 7.52 17.41
N LYS A 89 -8.98 7.49 18.32
CA LYS A 89 -8.98 6.67 19.54
C LYS A 89 -9.15 5.17 19.28
N THR A 90 -8.66 4.68 18.15
CA THR A 90 -8.77 3.26 17.75
C THR A 90 -7.40 2.60 17.59
N TYR A 91 -7.35 1.29 17.80
CA TYR A 91 -6.18 0.47 17.52
C TYR A 91 -6.26 -0.12 16.11
N PHE A 92 -5.12 -0.24 15.45
CA PHE A 92 -4.99 -1.04 14.23
C PHE A 92 -3.71 -1.86 14.26
N THR A 93 -3.70 -2.96 13.51
CA THR A 93 -2.52 -3.81 13.37
C THR A 93 -1.56 -3.16 12.37
N ARG A 94 -0.33 -2.86 12.80
CA ARG A 94 0.73 -2.27 11.97
C ARG A 94 1.58 -3.32 11.27
N GLN A 95 1.80 -4.45 11.92
CA GLN A 95 2.49 -5.61 11.36
C GLN A 95 1.86 -6.89 11.92
N ARG A 96 1.74 -7.92 11.09
CA ARG A 96 1.22 -9.24 11.49
C ARG A 96 2.07 -10.34 10.87
N LEU A 97 2.51 -11.28 11.71
CA LEU A 97 3.18 -12.52 11.29
C LEU A 97 2.21 -13.67 11.54
N LEU A 98 1.92 -14.42 10.48
CA LEU A 98 1.12 -15.63 10.51
C LEU A 98 2.05 -16.84 10.29
N ASP A 99 2.17 -17.70 11.30
CA ASP A 99 2.95 -18.95 11.23
C ASP A 99 1.99 -20.14 11.13
N SER A 100 2.03 -20.87 10.01
CA SER A 100 1.24 -22.09 9.83
C SER A 100 1.71 -23.24 10.71
N GLY A 101 2.93 -23.14 11.26
CA GLY A 101 3.52 -24.12 12.16
C GLY A 101 4.22 -25.30 11.49
N ASN A 102 4.12 -25.41 10.15
CA ASN A 102 4.72 -26.47 9.34
C ASN A 102 5.92 -25.99 8.50
N GLY A 103 6.51 -24.84 8.83
CA GLY A 103 7.63 -24.28 8.08
C GLY A 103 7.25 -23.28 7.01
N LEU A 104 6.03 -22.72 7.05
CA LEU A 104 5.58 -21.63 6.19
C LEU A 104 5.11 -20.45 7.07
N THR A 105 5.50 -19.23 6.71
CA THR A 105 5.17 -18.05 7.51
C THR A 105 5.00 -16.84 6.61
N VAL A 106 3.94 -16.08 6.83
CA VAL A 106 3.62 -14.87 6.06
C VAL A 106 3.68 -13.65 6.96
N THR A 107 4.41 -12.64 6.54
CA THR A 107 4.55 -11.37 7.27
C THR A 107 3.94 -10.23 6.45
N LEU A 108 2.96 -9.55 7.02
CA LEU A 108 2.37 -8.33 6.51
C LEU A 108 3.03 -7.15 7.22
N LYS A 109 3.72 -6.27 6.47
CA LYS A 109 4.43 -5.10 7.02
C LYS A 109 3.79 -3.79 6.58
N ASP A 110 4.06 -2.75 7.36
CA ASP A 110 3.64 -1.37 7.08
C ASP A 110 2.15 -1.20 6.80
N ILE A 111 1.34 -1.96 7.53
CA ILE A 111 -0.11 -1.88 7.44
C ILE A 111 -0.55 -0.46 7.86
N ARG A 112 -1.43 0.13 7.06
CA ARG A 112 -1.91 1.50 7.23
C ARG A 112 -3.36 1.64 6.78
N TRP A 113 -4.02 2.69 7.26
CA TRP A 113 -5.33 3.08 6.76
C TRP A 113 -5.21 3.85 5.46
N THR A 114 -6.20 3.66 4.59
CA THR A 114 -6.42 4.48 3.42
C THR A 114 -7.91 4.63 3.16
N THR A 115 -8.33 5.85 2.84
CA THR A 115 -9.62 6.17 2.22
C THR A 115 -9.44 6.62 0.76
N ASP A 116 -8.19 6.55 0.27
CA ASP A 116 -7.70 7.13 -0.99
C ASP A 116 -7.24 6.01 -1.92
N SER A 117 -8.11 5.04 -2.17
CA SER A 117 -7.79 3.89 -3.02
C SER A 117 -8.92 3.63 -3.99
N ASP A 118 -8.59 3.39 -5.26
CA ASP A 118 -9.58 2.87 -6.18
C ASP A 118 -9.81 1.39 -5.83
N ASN A 119 -11.08 1.04 -5.66
CA ASN A 119 -11.52 -0.29 -5.24
C ASN A 119 -12.31 -0.97 -6.37
N PRO A 120 -11.64 -1.38 -7.47
CA PRO A 120 -12.32 -1.96 -8.62
C PRO A 120 -12.93 -3.33 -8.31
N HIS A 121 -12.44 -4.01 -7.26
CA HIS A 121 -12.95 -5.30 -6.81
C HIS A 121 -14.10 -5.18 -5.79
N GLN A 122 -14.55 -3.96 -5.48
CA GLN A 122 -15.68 -3.69 -4.58
C GLN A 122 -15.55 -4.36 -3.21
N TYR A 123 -14.35 -4.39 -2.64
CA TYR A 123 -14.14 -4.87 -1.28
C TYR A 123 -14.94 -4.03 -0.28
N LYS A 124 -15.46 -4.67 0.77
CA LYS A 124 -16.10 -3.98 1.89
C LYS A 124 -15.04 -3.24 2.71
N ALA A 125 -15.34 -2.01 3.13
CA ALA A 125 -14.47 -1.26 4.04
C ALA A 125 -14.30 -1.99 5.38
N ASP A 126 -13.10 -1.88 5.95
CA ASP A 126 -12.73 -2.54 7.21
C ASP A 126 -13.24 -1.77 8.44
N TYR A 127 -13.40 -0.45 8.31
CA TYR A 127 -13.90 0.43 9.35
C TYR A 127 -14.98 1.38 8.81
N SER A 128 -15.59 2.16 9.70
CA SER A 128 -16.51 3.25 9.33
C SER A 128 -15.82 4.26 8.41
N ASP A 129 -16.61 4.97 7.60
CA ASP A 129 -16.14 6.03 6.67
C ASP A 129 -15.20 5.53 5.55
N ASP A 130 -15.46 4.36 4.98
CA ASP A 130 -14.74 3.81 3.81
C ASP A 130 -13.22 3.65 4.01
N HIS A 131 -12.79 3.35 5.23
CA HIS A 131 -11.39 3.07 5.54
C HIS A 131 -11.03 1.61 5.26
N PHE A 132 -9.96 1.41 4.49
CA PHE A 132 -9.36 0.11 4.21
C PHE A 132 -8.00 -0.02 4.90
N LEU A 133 -7.68 -1.21 5.39
CA LEU A 133 -6.34 -1.59 5.80
C LEU A 133 -5.58 -2.11 4.59
N VAL A 134 -4.46 -1.46 4.31
CA VAL A 134 -3.61 -1.82 3.19
C VAL A 134 -2.18 -2.04 3.63
N CYS A 135 -1.46 -2.88 2.89
CA CYS A 135 -0.03 -3.07 3.04
C CYS A 135 0.67 -3.03 1.69
N ASP A 136 1.93 -2.62 1.71
CA ASP A 136 2.76 -2.42 0.52
C ASP A 136 3.89 -3.48 0.44
N CYS A 137 4.04 -4.29 1.50
CA CYS A 137 5.13 -5.23 1.66
C CYS A 137 4.64 -6.50 2.35
N ILE A 138 4.68 -7.60 1.61
CA ILE A 138 4.36 -8.94 2.10
C ILE A 138 5.58 -9.82 1.90
N GLU A 139 6.03 -10.46 2.97
CA GLU A 139 7.14 -11.40 2.94
C GLU A 139 6.66 -12.80 3.31
N ILE A 140 7.04 -13.79 2.51
CA ILE A 140 6.75 -15.20 2.77
C ILE A 140 8.09 -15.88 3.05
N PHE A 141 8.21 -16.47 4.24
CA PHE A 141 9.35 -17.30 4.64
C PHE A 141 8.90 -18.77 4.65
N TYR A 142 9.70 -19.66 4.09
CA TYR A 142 9.30 -21.05 3.92
C TYR A 142 10.49 -22.02 3.94
N LEU A 143 10.24 -23.28 4.33
CA LEU A 143 11.17 -24.38 4.12
C LEU A 143 11.19 -24.77 2.64
N PRO A 144 12.32 -25.27 2.08
CA PRO A 144 12.45 -25.56 0.65
C PRO A 144 11.36 -26.47 0.06
N GLU A 145 10.78 -27.36 0.87
CA GLU A 145 9.68 -28.25 0.49
C GLU A 145 8.37 -27.52 0.14
N HIS A 146 8.17 -26.28 0.61
CA HIS A 146 6.98 -25.46 0.38
C HIS A 146 7.14 -24.45 -0.76
N ASP A 147 8.16 -24.61 -1.62
CA ASP A 147 8.47 -23.63 -2.69
C ASP A 147 7.30 -23.42 -3.67
N GLU A 148 6.65 -24.49 -4.12
CA GLU A 148 5.48 -24.40 -5.00
C GLU A 148 4.27 -23.78 -4.28
N GLU A 149 4.03 -24.13 -3.03
CA GLU A 149 2.96 -23.56 -2.22
C GLU A 149 3.17 -22.04 -2.04
N ALA A 150 4.39 -21.62 -1.72
CA ALA A 150 4.75 -20.21 -1.55
C ALA A 150 4.57 -19.40 -2.85
N ARG A 151 4.89 -19.99 -4.01
CA ARG A 151 4.67 -19.37 -5.33
C ARG A 151 3.19 -19.21 -5.68
N ILE A 152 2.38 -20.24 -5.42
CA ILE A 152 0.93 -20.16 -5.64
C ILE A 152 0.33 -19.09 -4.72
N LEU A 153 0.77 -19.06 -3.47
CA LEU A 153 0.28 -18.12 -2.47
C LEU A 153 0.59 -16.67 -2.87
N VAL A 154 1.83 -16.36 -3.26
CA VAL A 154 2.19 -14.98 -3.67
C VAL A 154 1.41 -14.54 -4.91
N THR A 155 1.16 -15.46 -5.86
CA THR A 155 0.40 -15.18 -7.09
C THR A 155 -1.08 -14.91 -6.81
N ASN A 156 -1.64 -15.53 -5.77
CA ASN A 156 -3.02 -15.26 -5.36
C ASN A 156 -3.11 -13.94 -4.58
N ILE A 157 -2.18 -13.69 -3.66
CA ILE A 157 -2.10 -12.45 -2.89
C ILE A 157 -1.89 -11.24 -3.81
N SER A 158 -1.13 -11.37 -4.89
CA SER A 158 -0.89 -10.27 -5.83
C SER A 158 -2.16 -9.79 -6.55
N LYS A 159 -3.26 -10.56 -6.52
CA LYS A 159 -4.55 -10.17 -7.11
C LYS A 159 -5.48 -9.48 -6.12
N MET A 160 -5.12 -9.44 -4.83
CA MET A 160 -5.96 -8.91 -3.74
C MET A 160 -5.65 -7.44 -3.48
N THR A 161 -5.72 -6.62 -4.54
CA THR A 161 -5.16 -5.28 -4.56
C THR A 161 -6.22 -4.18 -4.52
N LEU A 162 -5.90 -3.09 -3.83
CA LEU A 162 -6.47 -1.78 -4.05
C LEU A 162 -5.44 -0.94 -4.82
N TYR A 163 -5.90 -0.04 -5.68
CA TYR A 163 -4.99 0.82 -6.43
C TYR A 163 -4.75 2.10 -5.64
N LYS A 164 -3.48 2.50 -5.48
CA LYS A 164 -3.17 3.79 -4.86
C LYS A 164 -3.83 4.87 -5.70
N SER A 165 -4.71 5.68 -5.11
CA SER A 165 -5.27 6.82 -5.84
C SER A 165 -4.11 7.70 -6.29
N LYS A 166 -4.01 7.96 -7.60
CA LYS A 166 -3.06 8.95 -8.11
C LYS A 166 -3.43 10.28 -7.47
N SER A 167 -2.58 10.75 -6.57
CA SER A 167 -2.72 12.06 -5.95
C SER A 167 -1.65 12.98 -6.52
N THR A 168 -2.07 14.19 -6.90
CA THR A 168 -1.15 15.20 -7.47
C THR A 168 -1.11 16.39 -6.53
N ILE A 169 0.09 16.96 -6.37
CA ILE A 169 0.29 18.16 -5.57
C ILE A 169 -0.13 19.37 -6.40
N LEU A 170 -1.10 20.12 -5.89
CA LEU A 170 -1.52 21.42 -6.42
C LEU A 170 -0.97 22.51 -5.51
N HIS A 171 -0.30 23.51 -6.07
CA HIS A 171 0.17 24.66 -5.30
C HIS A 171 -0.92 25.73 -5.28
N MET A 172 -1.45 26.06 -4.12
CA MET A 172 -2.41 27.15 -3.97
C MET A 172 -1.69 28.43 -3.58
N ILE A 173 -2.02 29.55 -4.24
CA ILE A 173 -1.58 30.87 -3.80
C ILE A 173 -2.37 31.27 -2.56
N CYS A 174 -1.65 31.56 -1.47
CA CYS A 174 -2.19 32.07 -0.22
C CYS A 174 -1.60 33.45 0.08
N LYS A 175 -2.34 34.25 0.85
CA LYS A 175 -1.93 35.58 1.30
C LYS A 175 -1.86 35.59 2.82
N THR A 176 -0.73 36.01 3.36
CA THR A 176 -0.56 36.22 4.81
C THR A 176 -1.30 37.47 5.28
N LYS A 177 -1.51 37.61 6.58
CA LYS A 177 -2.05 38.85 7.19
C LYS A 177 -1.18 40.09 6.96
N GLN A 178 0.10 39.88 6.62
CA GLN A 178 1.09 40.93 6.34
C GLN A 178 1.24 41.16 4.82
N ASP A 179 0.23 40.80 4.04
CA ASP A 179 0.18 41.00 2.58
C ASP A 179 1.26 40.31 1.74
N ARG A 180 1.98 39.33 2.32
CA ARG A 180 2.94 38.48 1.58
C ARG A 180 2.24 37.26 0.98
N TYR A 181 2.65 36.87 -0.22
CA TYR A 181 2.17 35.67 -0.91
C TYR A 181 3.09 34.47 -0.65
N TYR A 182 2.49 33.29 -0.56
CA TYR A 182 3.22 32.03 -0.49
C TYR A 182 2.41 30.90 -1.13
N LEU A 183 3.09 29.80 -1.47
CA LEU A 183 2.45 28.61 -2.01
C LEU A 183 2.17 27.60 -0.88
N ARG A 184 0.93 27.13 -0.82
CA ARG A 184 0.52 26.02 0.04
C ARG A 184 0.27 24.79 -0.82
N ASN A 185 0.90 23.66 -0.46
CA ASN A 185 0.65 22.40 -1.13
C ASN A 185 -0.71 21.84 -0.71
N ILE A 186 -1.50 21.42 -1.69
CA ILE A 186 -2.78 20.73 -1.50
C ILE A 186 -2.73 19.44 -2.31
N THR A 187 -3.05 18.34 -1.65
CA THR A 187 -3.18 17.04 -2.30
C THR A 187 -4.57 16.95 -2.94
N ILE A 188 -4.63 16.72 -4.26
CA ILE A 188 -5.89 16.54 -4.99
C ILE A 188 -6.00 15.07 -5.38
N LYS A 189 -7.10 14.41 -4.99
CA LYS A 189 -7.42 13.05 -5.43
C LYS A 189 -7.85 13.05 -6.89
N LYS A 190 -7.54 11.98 -7.64
CA LYS A 190 -8.01 11.84 -9.02
C LYS A 190 -9.52 11.54 -9.02
N PRO A 191 -10.36 12.35 -9.68
CA PRO A 191 -11.76 12.03 -9.83
C PRO A 191 -11.94 10.83 -10.76
N LEU A 192 -12.94 10.00 -10.46
CA LEU A 192 -13.30 8.85 -11.28
C LEU A 192 -14.06 9.32 -12.53
N ILE A 193 -13.38 9.35 -13.67
CA ILE A 193 -13.98 9.50 -14.99
C ILE A 193 -13.62 8.24 -15.79
N THR A 194 -14.57 7.30 -15.88
CA THR A 194 -14.39 6.01 -16.55
C THR A 194 -14.43 6.15 -18.07
N ASP A 195 -15.33 7.00 -18.58
CA ASP A 195 -15.53 7.22 -20.01
C ASP A 195 -15.89 8.70 -20.27
N MET A 196 -15.07 9.39 -21.05
CA MET A 196 -15.29 10.81 -21.37
C MET A 196 -16.56 11.06 -22.17
N SER A 197 -16.90 10.17 -23.10
CA SER A 197 -18.09 10.26 -23.92
C SER A 197 -19.35 10.09 -23.06
N LEU A 198 -19.36 9.15 -22.12
CA LEU A 198 -20.49 8.96 -21.21
C LEU A 198 -20.66 10.14 -20.25
N ASN A 199 -19.56 10.72 -19.75
CA ASN A 199 -19.61 11.78 -18.75
C ASN A 199 -19.88 13.19 -19.33
N TYR A 200 -19.31 13.50 -20.49
CA TYR A 200 -19.35 14.85 -21.07
C TYR A 200 -19.89 14.90 -22.52
N GLY A 201 -20.23 13.74 -23.08
CA GLY A 201 -20.78 13.60 -24.44
C GLY A 201 -19.71 13.31 -25.50
N GLN A 202 -20.11 12.56 -26.53
CA GLN A 202 -19.29 12.23 -27.72
C GLN A 202 -18.60 13.46 -28.32
N GLN A 203 -19.32 14.58 -28.42
CA GLN A 203 -18.80 15.82 -29.02
C GLN A 203 -17.68 16.49 -28.21
N PHE A 204 -17.58 16.17 -26.91
CA PHE A 204 -16.56 16.74 -26.03
C PHE A 204 -15.23 15.99 -26.09
N VAL A 205 -15.24 14.71 -26.48
CA VAL A 205 -14.03 13.89 -26.64
C VAL A 205 -12.93 14.58 -27.47
N PRO A 206 -13.19 15.09 -28.69
CA PRO A 206 -12.15 15.79 -29.47
C PRO A 206 -11.67 17.09 -28.81
N VAL A 207 -12.52 17.76 -28.03
CA VAL A 207 -12.13 18.96 -27.25
C VAL A 207 -11.18 18.56 -26.13
N HIS A 208 -11.50 17.50 -25.40
CA HIS A 208 -10.64 16.94 -24.35
C HIS A 208 -9.27 16.55 -24.88
N GLU A 209 -9.19 15.82 -26.00
CA GLU A 209 -7.92 15.44 -26.63
C GLU A 209 -7.07 16.66 -26.99
N LYS A 210 -7.70 17.71 -27.56
CA LYS A 210 -7.03 18.96 -27.89
C LYS A 210 -6.48 19.67 -26.64
N ILE A 211 -7.25 19.69 -25.55
CA ILE A 211 -6.82 20.27 -24.27
C ILE A 211 -5.60 19.51 -23.72
N ILE A 212 -5.66 18.18 -23.62
CA ILE A 212 -4.55 17.36 -23.12
C ILE A 212 -3.29 17.55 -23.96
N LYS A 213 -3.43 17.49 -25.29
CA LYS A 213 -2.30 17.67 -26.20
C LYS A 213 -1.63 19.03 -26.03
N ASN A 214 -2.42 20.09 -25.88
CA ASN A 214 -1.88 21.45 -25.72
C ASN A 214 -1.26 21.66 -24.33
N LEU A 215 -1.93 21.19 -23.28
CA LEU A 215 -1.43 21.35 -21.90
C LEU A 215 -0.16 20.53 -21.66
N ASN A 216 0.03 19.39 -22.33
CA ASN A 216 1.26 18.59 -22.24
C ASN A 216 2.33 18.94 -23.28
N LYS A 217 2.08 19.93 -24.14
CA LYS A 217 3.11 20.41 -25.07
C LYS A 217 4.23 21.10 -24.28
N LYS A 218 5.48 20.65 -24.50
CA LYS A 218 6.69 21.30 -23.96
C LYS A 218 6.74 22.76 -24.43
N ASP A 219 6.95 23.68 -23.49
CA ASP A 219 6.93 25.14 -23.72
C ASP A 219 5.66 25.67 -24.41
N GLY A 220 4.56 24.89 -24.34
CA GLY A 220 3.26 25.26 -24.88
C GLY A 220 2.66 26.45 -24.13
N LYS A 221 2.16 27.42 -24.88
CA LYS A 221 1.47 28.61 -24.36
C LYS A 221 0.01 28.58 -24.84
N GLY A 222 -0.90 29.08 -24.01
CA GLY A 222 -2.30 29.20 -24.35
C GLY A 222 -3.19 29.40 -23.14
N ILE A 223 -4.47 29.67 -23.40
CA ILE A 223 -5.52 29.76 -22.39
C ILE A 223 -6.67 28.85 -22.79
N VAL A 224 -7.21 28.11 -21.83
CA VAL A 224 -8.40 27.27 -22.00
C VAL A 224 -9.50 27.83 -21.12
N LEU A 225 -10.61 28.25 -21.71
CA LEU A 225 -11.82 28.62 -20.97
C LEU A 225 -12.83 27.47 -21.06
N LEU A 226 -13.20 26.92 -19.91
CA LEU A 226 -14.27 25.94 -19.80
C LEU A 226 -15.58 26.65 -19.46
N HIS A 227 -16.51 26.67 -20.41
CA HIS A 227 -17.86 27.23 -20.24
C HIS A 227 -18.93 26.14 -20.40
N GLY A 228 -20.11 26.37 -19.85
CA GLY A 228 -21.23 25.43 -19.91
C GLY A 228 -22.25 25.68 -18.80
N ILE A 229 -23.37 24.98 -18.85
CA ILE A 229 -24.49 25.12 -17.91
C ILE A 229 -24.03 24.83 -16.47
N PRO A 230 -24.55 25.52 -15.44
CA PRO A 230 -24.31 25.16 -14.05
C PRO A 230 -24.57 23.68 -13.78
N GLY A 231 -23.74 23.02 -12.98
CA GLY A 231 -23.85 21.58 -12.71
C GLY A 231 -23.22 20.65 -13.76
N SER A 232 -22.72 21.17 -14.90
CA SER A 232 -22.09 20.35 -15.96
C SER A 232 -20.71 19.75 -15.64
N GLY A 233 -20.33 19.69 -14.36
CA GLY A 233 -19.08 19.04 -13.93
C GLY A 233 -17.76 19.76 -14.30
N LYS A 234 -17.76 21.08 -14.57
CA LYS A 234 -16.54 21.84 -14.92
C LYS A 234 -15.43 21.72 -13.87
N THR A 235 -15.76 21.93 -12.59
CA THR A 235 -14.79 21.78 -11.49
C THR A 235 -14.29 20.34 -11.35
N HIS A 236 -15.17 19.36 -11.63
CA HIS A 236 -14.81 17.95 -11.63
C HIS A 236 -13.81 17.63 -12.76
N TYR A 237 -14.02 18.20 -13.95
CA TYR A 237 -13.11 18.07 -15.08
C TYR A 237 -11.75 18.75 -14.84
N ILE A 238 -11.73 19.93 -14.21
CA ILE A 238 -10.47 20.60 -13.82
C ILE A 238 -9.67 19.70 -12.87
N ARG A 239 -10.33 19.09 -11.87
CA ARG A 239 -9.68 18.13 -10.97
C ARG A 239 -9.10 16.94 -11.73
N TYR A 240 -9.78 16.45 -12.78
CA TYR A 240 -9.26 15.40 -13.64
C TYR A 240 -8.01 15.86 -14.41
N LEU A 241 -8.08 17.03 -15.07
CA LEU A 241 -6.96 17.58 -15.85
C LEU A 241 -5.68 17.74 -15.03
N ILE A 242 -5.79 18.11 -13.75
CA ILE A 242 -4.64 18.23 -12.84
C ILE A 242 -3.79 16.95 -12.82
N HIS A 243 -4.39 15.78 -12.97
CA HIS A 243 -3.68 14.49 -12.99
C HIS A 243 -3.16 14.07 -14.36
N GLU A 244 -3.70 14.64 -15.44
CA GLU A 244 -3.29 14.31 -16.81
C GLU A 244 -2.14 15.20 -17.31
N ILE A 245 -1.85 16.30 -16.61
CA ILE A 245 -0.74 17.20 -16.93
C ILE A 245 0.57 16.61 -16.37
N LYS A 246 1.57 16.50 -17.24
CA LYS A 246 2.90 15.96 -16.91
C LYS A 246 3.95 17.07 -16.90
N ASP A 247 4.91 16.95 -16.00
CA ASP A 247 6.13 17.77 -15.95
C ASP A 247 5.89 19.29 -15.91
N LYS A 248 4.79 19.72 -15.27
CA LYS A 248 4.46 21.14 -15.07
C LYS A 248 4.02 21.41 -13.63
N THR A 249 4.48 22.54 -13.08
CA THR A 249 3.99 23.05 -11.80
C THR A 249 2.58 23.61 -11.97
N LEU A 250 1.63 23.06 -11.22
CA LEU A 250 0.23 23.51 -11.25
C LEU A 250 -0.03 24.48 -10.10
N ILE A 251 -0.54 25.66 -10.44
CA ILE A 251 -0.86 26.71 -9.48
C ILE A 251 -2.37 27.01 -9.54
N TYR A 252 -3.02 26.97 -8.39
CA TYR A 252 -4.41 27.38 -8.20
C TYR A 252 -4.50 28.77 -7.59
N VAL A 253 -5.25 29.63 -8.27
CA VAL A 253 -5.52 31.01 -7.83
C VAL A 253 -6.98 31.08 -7.39
N PRO A 254 -7.26 31.19 -6.08
CA PRO A 254 -8.63 31.34 -5.60
C PRO A 254 -9.21 32.71 -5.96
N LEU A 255 -10.53 32.78 -6.20
CA LEU A 255 -11.25 34.02 -6.51
C LEU A 255 -11.34 35.00 -5.31
N GLY A 256 -10.97 34.55 -4.10
CA GLY A 256 -10.86 35.38 -2.89
C GLY A 256 -9.68 34.93 -2.03
N TYR A 257 -8.98 35.88 -1.39
CA TYR A 257 -7.87 35.56 -0.49
C TYR A 257 -8.40 34.83 0.74
N SER A 258 -8.12 33.52 0.83
CA SER A 258 -8.35 32.76 2.06
C SER A 258 -7.20 33.06 3.01
N PHE A 259 -7.50 33.83 4.05
CA PHE A 259 -6.58 34.06 5.15
C PHE A 259 -6.42 32.75 5.92
N SER A 260 -5.20 32.21 6.00
CA SER A 260 -4.90 31.22 7.04
C SER A 260 -4.62 31.97 8.34
N THR A 261 -5.29 31.56 9.42
CA THR A 261 -4.99 32.00 10.80
C THR A 261 -3.57 31.66 11.20
#